data_AF-A0A5B9WD53-F1
#
_entry.id   AF-A0A5B9WD53-F1
#
_cell.length_a   1.000
_cell.length_b   1.000
_cell.length_c   1.000
_cell.angle_alpha   90.00
_cell.angle_beta   90.00
_cell.angle_gamma   90.00
#
_symmetry.space_group_name_H-M   'P 1'
#
loop_
_entity.id
_entity.type
_entity.pdbx_description
1 polymer ?
#
loop_
_entity_poly.entity_id
_entity_poly.type
_entity_poly.pdbx_seq_one_letter_code
_entity_poly.pdbx_strand_id
1 'polypeptide(L)' 'MDGNGRIRETLGRGIEGVLAVAVPLDDRSSAFTALGDWLGLSCLAVAIGLVPMGPLKTVRRARPSPEGGSSPDV' A
#
# COMPACT_ATOMS: atom_id res chain seq x y z
N MET A 1 1.35 0.24 -27.30
CA MET A 1 0.53 0.64 -26.14
C MET A 1 0.72 2.14 -25.92
N ASP A 2 -0.33 2.89 -25.61
CA ASP A 2 -0.23 4.31 -25.25
C ASP A 2 -0.01 4.50 -23.73
N GLY A 3 0.15 5.74 -23.28
CA GLY A 3 0.30 6.10 -21.86
C GLY A 3 -0.92 5.78 -20.97
N ASN A 4 -2.05 5.38 -21.56
CA ASN A 4 -3.26 4.93 -20.85
C ASN A 4 -3.43 3.41 -20.89
N GLY A 5 -2.44 2.66 -21.38
CA GLY A 5 -2.51 1.20 -21.50
C GLY A 5 -3.42 0.69 -22.63
N ARG A 6 -3.77 1.54 -23.61
CA ARG A 6 -4.53 1.13 -24.79
C ARG A 6 -3.61 0.67 -25.91
N ILE A 7 -4.03 -0.39 -26.59
CA ILE A 7 -3.37 -0.88 -27.80
C ILE A 7 -3.79 0.01 -28.96
N ARG A 8 -2.86 0.78 -29.54
CA ARG A 8 -3.14 1.63 -30.71
C ARG A 8 -2.90 0.90 -32.02
N GLU A 9 -1.85 0.11 -32.09
CA GLU A 9 -1.41 -0.61 -33.30
C GLU A 9 -0.86 -1.97 -32.87
N THR A 10 -1.09 -3.01 -33.67
CA THR A 10 -0.63 -4.39 -33.41
C THR A 10 -0.26 -5.07 -34.70
N LEU A 11 0.87 -5.78 -34.71
CA LEU A 11 1.20 -6.69 -35.80
C LEU A 11 0.42 -8.00 -35.62
N GLY A 12 -0.20 -8.50 -36.69
CA GLY A 12 -0.95 -9.76 -36.66
C GLY A 12 -0.09 -10.92 -36.14
N ARG A 13 -0.69 -11.79 -35.32
CA ARG A 13 0.01 -12.96 -34.79
C ARG A 13 0.37 -13.92 -35.93
N GLY A 14 1.61 -14.39 -35.96
CA GLY A 14 2.09 -15.32 -36.99
C GLY A 14 2.44 -14.65 -38.34
N ILE A 15 2.45 -13.32 -38.40
CA ILE A 15 2.95 -12.58 -39.56
C ILE A 15 4.37 -12.10 -39.27
N GLU A 16 5.30 -12.36 -40.18
CA GLU A 16 6.64 -11.78 -40.17
C GLU A 16 6.62 -10.46 -40.94
N GLY A 17 6.92 -9.34 -40.26
CA GLY A 17 6.83 -8.01 -40.83
C GLY A 17 7.26 -6.93 -39.84
N VAL A 18 7.34 -5.69 -40.31
CA VAL A 18 7.75 -4.54 -39.49
C VAL A 18 6.55 -3.64 -39.21
N LEU A 19 6.27 -3.37 -37.94
CA LEU A 19 5.28 -2.37 -37.52
C LEU A 19 5.97 -1.01 -37.34
N ALA A 20 5.81 -0.11 -38.31
CA ALA A 20 6.36 1.25 -38.26
C ALA A 20 5.25 2.26 -37.95
N VAL A 21 5.32 2.91 -36.78
CA VAL A 21 4.28 3.84 -36.29
C VAL A 21 4.94 5.03 -35.58
N ALA A 22 4.44 6.24 -35.82
CA ALA A 22 4.82 7.43 -35.07
C ALA A 22 4.14 7.44 -33.70
N VAL A 23 4.93 7.34 -32.63
CA VAL A 23 4.43 7.40 -31.24
C VAL A 23 4.77 8.77 -30.65
N PRO A 24 3.77 9.58 -30.27
CA PRO A 24 4.04 10.85 -29.59
C PRO A 24 4.64 10.57 -28.19
N LEU A 25 5.65 11.34 -27.80
CA LEU A 25 6.19 11.32 -26.45
C LEU A 25 5.18 11.95 -25.48
N ASP A 26 4.96 11.31 -24.34
CA ASP A 26 4.04 11.77 -23.30
C ASP A 26 4.86 12.16 -22.07
N ASP A 27 4.93 13.47 -21.79
CA ASP A 27 5.73 14.02 -20.67
C ASP A 27 5.01 13.94 -19.31
N ARG A 28 3.81 13.36 -19.27
CA ARG A 28 3.02 13.25 -18.04
C ARG A 28 3.68 12.29 -17.04
N SER A 29 3.93 12.77 -15.83
CA SER A 29 4.34 11.94 -14.69
C SER A 29 3.13 11.58 -13.83
N SER A 30 2.97 10.31 -13.49
CA SER A 30 1.92 9.88 -12.55
C SER A 30 2.39 9.99 -11.10
N ALA A 31 1.44 10.16 -10.16
CA ALA A 31 1.75 10.09 -8.73
C ALA A 31 2.35 8.73 -8.35
N PHE A 32 1.99 7.65 -9.03
CA PHE A 32 2.60 6.33 -8.85
C PHE A 32 4.08 6.33 -9.24
N THR A 33 4.48 7.08 -10.28
CA THR A 33 5.90 7.23 -10.66
C THR A 33 6.69 7.99 -9.59
N ALA A 34 6.07 8.98 -8.95
CA ALA A 34 6.73 9.81 -7.93
C ALA A 34 6.79 9.13 -6.55
N LEU A 35 5.69 8.52 -6.11
CA LEU A 35 5.59 7.87 -4.80
C LEU A 35 6.02 6.39 -4.84
N GLY A 36 6.00 5.76 -6.02
CA GLY A 36 6.28 4.35 -6.19
C GLY A 36 5.42 3.47 -5.29
N ASP A 37 6.01 2.37 -4.86
CA ASP A 37 5.37 1.41 -3.96
C ASP A 37 5.31 1.90 -2.50
N TRP A 38 5.95 3.02 -2.16
CA TRP A 38 5.95 3.55 -0.79
C TRP A 38 4.55 3.89 -0.30
N LEU A 39 3.69 4.42 -1.17
CA LEU A 39 2.31 4.71 -0.81
C LEU A 39 1.55 3.42 -0.46
N GLY A 40 1.71 2.37 -1.26
CA GLY A 40 1.09 1.06 -1.02
C GLY A 40 1.62 0.40 0.25
N LEU A 41 2.94 0.40 0.45
CA LEU A 41 3.59 -0.16 1.63
C LEU A 41 3.21 0.57 2.92
N SER A 42 3.12 1.90 2.88
CA SER A 42 2.70 2.68 4.05
C SER A 42 1.24 2.39 4.45
N CYS A 43 0.34 2.28 3.46
CA CYS A 43 -1.05 1.87 3.68
C CYS A 43 -1.13 0.46 4.28
N LEU A 44 -0.38 -0.49 3.72
CA LEU A 44 -0.32 -1.86 4.21
C LEU A 44 0.19 -1.93 5.65
N ALA A 45 1.25 -1.19 5.98
CA ALA A 45 1.81 -1.14 7.32
C ALA A 45 0.79 -0.60 8.35
N VAL A 46 0.03 0.44 7.99
CA VAL A 46 -1.04 0.98 8.84
C VAL A 46 -2.16 -0.04 9.01
N ALA A 47 -2.59 -0.70 7.94
CA ALA A 47 -3.62 -1.72 8.02
C ALA A 47 -3.21 -2.86 8.97
N ILE A 48 -2.00 -3.40 8.82
CA ILE A 48 -1.46 -4.44 9.69
C ILE A 48 -1.33 -3.95 11.15
N GLY A 49 -0.92 -2.70 11.37
CA GLY A 49 -0.79 -2.11 12.71
C GLY A 49 -2.12 -1.85 13.42
N LEU A 50 -3.20 -1.57 12.68
CA LEU A 50 -4.53 -1.33 13.24
C LEU A 50 -5.26 -2.61 13.64
N VAL A 51 -5.05 -3.73 12.95
CA VAL A 51 -5.69 -5.03 13.27
C VAL A 51 -5.48 -5.46 14.73
N PRO A 52 -4.25 -5.47 15.30
CA PRO A 52 -4.03 -5.90 16.68
C PRO A 52 -4.37 -4.82 17.73
N MET A 53 -4.59 -3.56 17.33
CA MET A 53 -4.85 -2.44 18.25
C MET A 53 -6.21 -2.55 18.95
N GLY A 54 -7.20 -3.18 18.31
CA GLY A 54 -8.51 -3.46 18.91
C GLY A 54 -8.42 -4.34 20.18
N PRO A 55 -7.93 -5.59 20.08
CA PRO A 55 -7.82 -6.48 21.23
C PRO A 55 -6.81 -5.98 22.28
N LEU A 56 -5.71 -5.33 21.88
CA LEU A 56 -4.74 -4.79 22.84
C LEU A 56 -5.35 -3.70 23.76
N LYS A 57 -6.24 -2.85 23.23
CA LYS A 57 -6.90 -1.81 24.03
C LYS A 57 -7.86 -2.41 25.05
N THR A 58 -8.56 -3.48 24.71
CA THR A 58 -9.46 -4.19 25.63
C THR A 58 -8.68 -4.90 26.74
N VAL A 59 -7.57 -5.56 26.41
CA VAL A 59 -6.70 -6.23 27.41
C VAL A 59 -6.01 -5.21 28.33
N ARG A 60 -5.59 -4.05 27.82
CA ARG A 60 -5.00 -2.98 28.65
C ARG A 60 -6.03 -2.32 29.58
N ARG A 61 -7.29 -2.18 29.17
CA ARG A 61 -8.38 -1.69 30.04
C ARG A 61 -8.77 -2.69 31.13
N ALA A 62 -8.59 -3.98 30.89
CA ALA A 62 -8.93 -5.05 31.83
C ALA A 62 -7.86 -5.30 32.91
N ARG A 63 -6.76 -4.53 32.96
CA ARG A 63 -5.75 -4.64 34.03
C ARG A 63 -6.17 -3.74 35.21
N PRO A 64 -6.63 -4.30 36.35
CA PRO A 64 -6.81 -3.51 37.56
C PRO A 64 -5.44 -3.13 38.12
N SER A 65 -5.30 -1.91 38.66
CA SER A 65 -4.14 -1.51 39.45
C SER A 65 -3.93 -2.49 40.61
N PRO A 66 -2.70 -2.97 40.87
CA PRO A 66 -2.38 -3.62 42.13
C PRO A 66 -2.17 -2.51 43.18
N GLU A 67 -3.27 -2.03 43.77
CA GLU A 67 -3.20 -1.32 45.06
C GLU A 67 -3.57 -2.29 46.18
N GLY A 68 -2.74 -2.33 47.23
CA GLY A 68 -3.04 -3.06 48.45
C GLY A 68 -1.84 -3.56 49.24
N GLY A 69 -0.75 -2.78 49.33
CA GLY A 69 0.28 -3.00 50.35
C GLY A 69 -0.25 -2.54 51.70
N SER A 70 -0.88 -3.44 52.47
CA SER A 70 -1.24 -3.18 53.87
C SER A 70 0.01 -3.26 54.74
N SER A 71 0.48 -2.11 55.21
CA SER A 71 1.46 -1.99 56.30
C SER A 71 0.85 -2.52 57.60
N PRO A 72 1.55 -3.34 58.41
CA PRO A 72 1.08 -3.70 59.73
C PRO A 72 1.43 -2.58 60.72
N ASP A 73 0.41 -1.99 61.34
CA ASP A 73 0.56 -1.09 62.48
C ASP A 73 1.05 -1.86 63.72
N VAL A 74 1.85 -1.15 64.52
CA VAL A 74 2.62 -1.52 65.73
C VAL A 74 1.76 -2.10 66.85
#